data_AF-A0A2E4Y3N1-F1
#
_entry.id   AF-A0A2E4Y3N1-F1
#
_cell.length_a   1.000
_cell.length_b   1.000
_cell.length_c   1.000
_cell.angle_alpha   90.00
_cell.angle_beta   90.00
_cell.angle_gamma   90.00
#
_symmetry.space_group_name_H-M   'P 1'
#
loop_
_entity.id
_entity.type
_entity.pdbx_description
1 polymer ?
#
loop_
_entity_poly.entity_id
_entity_poly.type
_entity_poly.pdbx_seq_one_letter_code
_entity_poly.pdbx_strand_id
1 'polypeptide(L)'
;MKNFGLFLRRTWTPFKLGLLAMFLSLICFQLHAKDNVRKECFYLQSFLSSPNFQIDCHTHYHHYNSSASKKFYNKSKALKNDIKLATFNLLYPGNSANRYKDYGIVAKIINKWDLVGAQELVPSVGKAQHHNKVLMTSKASSPKLIKNHYKLPGFLKVLNELRKLDPSWSLLLSSKGEAAKEEYVKELGGFFYRSSVVHPVINDFCEDNYDHGKQPAYGCLSDFTKETVGKNLNSIFSRKPFIGSFKSGNFDFTLLNTHVIYTSPTNPDVRAEIVRKAFDVDSHKDLGKGANGETYARFAEIKSTLKFMTYLLDYYEEEDVILLGDFNVEKKNAFWSKIIDYFEGAKILNDDPTSLTDQLYKFKRGEKYLTNGLSRNYDNFIINPDNSSECSNKASAFNFMGDNSIGKEIRKNYLVRSNKKRGSTYPINTKNQKKIKKLVSEYKKNLETKLTIKRNKVVKDSRNIERYVKGFERRVFQSQKKDNSFYHFYKEVISDHLPVSISCDTSRADDD
;
A
#
# COMPACT_ATOMS: atom_id res chain seq x y z
N MET A 1 -22.89 -55.67 58.38
CA MET A 1 -21.78 -56.61 58.55
C MET A 1 -20.89 -56.58 57.31
N LYS A 2 -19.59 -56.30 57.53
CA LYS A 2 -18.40 -56.86 56.85
C LYS A 2 -18.30 -56.88 55.30
N ASN A 3 -17.42 -55.98 54.82
CA ASN A 3 -16.10 -56.26 54.22
C ASN A 3 -15.92 -56.90 52.82
N PHE A 4 -15.01 -56.22 52.06
CA PHE A 4 -14.02 -56.70 51.07
C PHE A 4 -14.52 -57.16 49.69
N GLY A 5 -13.91 -56.82 48.54
CA GLY A 5 -12.71 -56.03 48.23
C GLY A 5 -12.27 -56.18 46.77
N LEU A 6 -11.61 -55.13 46.26
CA LEU A 6 -10.47 -55.08 45.32
C LEU A 6 -10.55 -55.42 43.81
N PHE A 7 -9.78 -54.58 43.10
CA PHE A 7 -9.08 -54.72 41.79
C PHE A 7 -9.79 -54.34 40.49
N LEU A 8 -9.51 -53.11 40.00
CA LEU A 8 -8.72 -52.92 38.77
C LEU A 8 -8.25 -51.46 38.63
N ARG A 9 -6.94 -51.26 38.84
CA ARG A 9 -6.20 -50.03 38.52
C ARG A 9 -5.96 -49.98 37.01
N ARG A 10 -6.31 -48.87 36.35
CA ARG A 10 -5.73 -48.49 35.05
C ARG A 10 -5.07 -47.12 35.19
N THR A 11 -3.76 -47.13 35.03
CA THR A 11 -2.85 -45.99 35.09
C THR A 11 -3.11 -45.03 33.93
N TRP A 12 -3.57 -43.81 34.23
CA TRP A 12 -3.51 -42.70 33.31
C TRP A 12 -2.18 -41.97 33.53
N THR A 13 -1.29 -42.05 32.55
CA THR A 13 -0.01 -41.33 32.56
C THR A 13 -0.23 -39.84 32.26
N PRO A 14 0.40 -38.91 33.00
CA PRO A 14 0.22 -37.46 32.82
C PRO A 14 0.85 -36.91 31.52
N PHE A 15 1.46 -37.76 30.69
CA PHE A 15 2.21 -37.34 29.52
C PHE A 15 1.35 -37.02 28.28
N LYS A 16 0.10 -37.49 28.22
CA LYS A 16 -0.78 -37.30 27.04
C LYS A 16 -1.71 -36.07 27.11
N LEU A 17 -1.93 -35.47 28.28
CA LEU A 17 -2.66 -34.20 28.38
C LEU A 17 -1.79 -32.97 28.04
N GLY A 18 -0.47 -33.04 28.28
CA GLY A 18 0.46 -31.95 27.96
C GLY A 18 0.65 -31.72 26.46
N LEU A 19 0.67 -32.79 25.66
CA LEU A 19 0.85 -32.69 24.20
C LEU A 19 -0.39 -32.14 23.49
N LEU A 20 -1.60 -32.48 23.97
CA LEU A 20 -2.86 -31.99 23.40
C LEU A 20 -3.08 -30.49 23.71
N ALA A 21 -2.68 -30.03 24.90
CA ALA A 21 -2.72 -28.62 25.28
C ALA A 21 -1.66 -27.77 24.55
N MET A 22 -0.49 -28.34 24.23
CA MET A 22 0.51 -27.69 23.36
C MET A 22 0.08 -27.64 21.89
N PHE A 23 -0.61 -28.66 21.38
CA PHE A 23 -1.16 -28.63 20.01
C PHE A 23 -2.33 -27.65 19.87
N LEU A 24 -3.22 -27.57 20.87
CA LEU A 24 -4.31 -26.58 20.90
C LEU A 24 -3.81 -25.15 21.08
N SER A 25 -2.71 -24.91 21.81
CA SER A 25 -2.14 -23.57 21.94
C SER A 25 -1.39 -23.11 20.68
N LEU A 26 -0.72 -24.03 19.95
CA LEU A 26 -0.12 -23.71 18.65
C LEU A 26 -1.18 -23.41 17.57
N ILE A 27 -2.29 -24.14 17.54
CA ILE A 27 -3.40 -23.90 16.60
C ILE A 27 -4.11 -22.57 16.92
N CYS A 28 -4.20 -22.17 18.19
CA CYS A 28 -4.80 -20.90 18.60
C CYS A 28 -3.91 -19.67 18.30
N PHE A 29 -2.58 -19.85 18.25
CA PHE A 29 -1.65 -18.76 17.95
C PHE A 29 -1.51 -18.46 16.45
N GLN A 30 -1.64 -19.45 15.56
CA GLN A 30 -1.61 -19.21 14.11
C GLN A 30 -2.91 -18.57 13.56
N LEU A 31 -4.03 -18.65 14.29
CA LEU A 31 -5.29 -17.99 13.93
C LEU A 31 -5.34 -16.48 14.30
N HIS A 32 -4.40 -15.96 15.10
CA HIS A 32 -4.52 -14.61 15.66
C HIS A 32 -4.13 -13.45 14.73
N ALA A 33 -3.42 -13.71 13.62
CA ALA A 33 -2.98 -12.65 12.71
C ALA A 33 -3.93 -12.38 11.53
N LYS A 34 -4.65 -13.40 11.03
CA LYS A 34 -5.62 -13.28 9.91
C LYS A 34 -6.82 -12.38 10.25
N ASP A 35 -7.09 -12.20 11.54
CA ASP A 35 -8.36 -11.63 12.01
C ASP A 35 -8.40 -10.10 12.13
N ASN A 36 -7.27 -9.41 12.21
CA ASN A 36 -7.31 -8.02 12.68
C ASN A 36 -7.80 -7.00 11.63
N VAL A 37 -7.48 -7.20 10.35
CA VAL A 37 -7.86 -6.25 9.28
C VAL A 37 -9.34 -6.39 8.93
N ARG A 38 -9.84 -7.63 8.82
CA ARG A 38 -11.27 -7.89 8.61
C ARG A 38 -12.12 -7.45 9.80
N LYS A 39 -11.68 -7.69 11.05
CA LYS A 39 -12.34 -7.14 12.24
C LYS A 39 -12.36 -5.61 12.22
N GLU A 40 -11.27 -4.97 11.81
CA GLU A 40 -11.24 -3.51 11.64
C GLU A 40 -12.25 -3.05 10.57
N CYS A 41 -12.39 -3.76 9.45
CA CYS A 41 -13.40 -3.47 8.44
C CYS A 41 -14.82 -3.51 9.03
N PHE A 42 -15.19 -4.59 9.74
CA PHE A 42 -16.51 -4.70 10.36
C PHE A 42 -16.76 -3.62 11.43
N TYR A 43 -15.73 -3.24 12.20
CA TYR A 43 -15.84 -2.10 13.11
C TYR A 43 -16.17 -0.82 12.34
N LEU A 44 -15.42 -0.51 11.29
CA LEU A 44 -15.68 0.67 10.46
C LEU A 44 -17.07 0.62 9.82
N GLN A 45 -17.48 -0.53 9.30
CA GLN A 45 -18.81 -0.76 8.73
C GLN A 45 -19.92 -0.40 9.72
N SER A 46 -19.79 -0.76 10.99
CA SER A 46 -20.85 -0.58 11.99
C SER A 46 -21.20 0.88 12.32
N PHE A 47 -20.30 1.85 12.06
CA PHE A 47 -20.55 3.26 12.40
C PHE A 47 -20.26 4.27 11.27
N LEU A 48 -19.56 3.87 10.20
CA LEU A 48 -19.34 4.71 9.02
C LEU A 48 -20.32 4.43 7.89
N SER A 49 -20.90 3.22 7.83
CA SER A 49 -21.83 2.89 6.77
C SER A 49 -23.05 3.80 6.84
N SER A 50 -23.45 4.30 5.67
CA SER A 50 -24.61 5.16 5.48
C SER A 50 -25.17 4.94 4.07
N PRO A 51 -26.37 5.44 3.75
CA PRO A 51 -26.92 5.33 2.39
C PRO A 51 -25.99 5.87 1.29
N ASN A 52 -25.10 6.81 1.63
CA ASN A 52 -24.16 7.44 0.70
C ASN A 52 -22.71 6.95 0.84
N PHE A 53 -22.46 5.93 1.67
CA PHE A 53 -21.14 5.33 1.85
C PHE A 53 -21.31 3.92 2.42
N GLN A 54 -21.25 2.90 1.57
CA GLN A 54 -21.31 1.50 2.00
C GLN A 54 -19.89 0.93 2.15
N ILE A 55 -19.71 0.04 3.11
CA ILE A 55 -18.46 -0.69 3.32
C ILE A 55 -18.80 -2.17 3.25
N ASP A 56 -18.17 -2.90 2.35
CA ASP A 56 -18.29 -4.36 2.27
C ASP A 56 -17.00 -5.03 2.76
N CYS A 57 -17.14 -5.98 3.67
CA CYS A 57 -16.03 -6.62 4.40
C CYS A 57 -15.91 -8.11 4.01
N HIS A 58 -15.57 -8.36 2.75
CA HIS A 58 -15.41 -9.71 2.21
C HIS A 58 -14.18 -10.42 2.80
N THR A 59 -14.09 -11.73 2.56
CA THR A 59 -12.97 -12.54 3.05
C THR A 59 -11.66 -12.22 2.31
N HIS A 60 -11.72 -11.93 1.01
CA HIS A 60 -10.55 -11.78 0.14
C HIS A 60 -10.20 -10.33 -0.20
N TYR A 61 -11.16 -9.41 -0.03
CA TYR A 61 -10.97 -7.98 -0.17
C TYR A 61 -11.97 -7.19 0.68
N HIS A 62 -11.73 -5.90 0.86
CA HIS A 62 -12.68 -4.95 1.43
C HIS A 62 -12.99 -3.86 0.42
N HIS A 63 -14.24 -3.42 0.37
CA HIS A 63 -14.70 -2.43 -0.59
C HIS A 63 -15.35 -1.24 0.13
N TYR A 64 -14.67 -0.11 0.11
CA TYR A 64 -15.15 1.13 0.73
C TYR A 64 -15.79 2.03 -0.31
N ASN A 65 -16.95 2.61 0.05
CA ASN A 65 -17.87 3.31 -0.84
C ASN A 65 -18.45 2.39 -1.95
N SER A 66 -18.73 1.13 -1.63
CA SER A 66 -19.06 0.10 -2.63
C SER A 66 -20.29 0.38 -3.48
N SER A 67 -21.30 1.06 -2.92
CA SER A 67 -22.48 1.49 -3.66
C SER A 67 -22.22 2.56 -4.73
N ALA A 68 -21.04 3.19 -4.73
CA ALA A 68 -20.73 4.27 -5.66
C ALA A 68 -20.62 3.79 -7.11
N SER A 69 -20.17 2.56 -7.38
CA SER A 69 -20.14 2.01 -8.74
C SER A 69 -21.54 1.93 -9.33
N LYS A 70 -22.51 1.39 -8.58
CA LYS A 70 -23.91 1.33 -9.00
C LYS A 70 -24.56 2.72 -9.12
N LYS A 71 -24.16 3.66 -8.26
CA LYS A 71 -24.78 4.99 -8.18
C LYS A 71 -24.25 5.99 -9.22
N PHE A 72 -22.95 5.98 -9.47
CA PHE A 72 -22.28 7.05 -10.23
C PHE A 72 -21.75 6.62 -11.59
N TYR A 73 -21.55 5.32 -11.83
CA TYR A 73 -20.97 4.86 -13.08
C TYR A 73 -21.86 5.26 -14.26
N ASN A 74 -21.21 5.78 -15.30
CA ASN A 74 -21.88 6.18 -16.52
C ASN A 74 -21.00 5.80 -17.72
N LYS A 75 -21.42 4.76 -18.45
CA LYS A 75 -20.68 4.27 -19.63
C LYS A 75 -20.44 5.37 -20.67
N SER A 76 -21.42 6.23 -20.95
CA SER A 76 -21.26 7.35 -21.89
C SER A 76 -20.21 8.36 -21.44
N LYS A 77 -20.08 8.61 -20.12
CA LYS A 77 -19.01 9.46 -19.58
C LYS A 77 -17.65 8.77 -19.69
N ALA A 78 -17.60 7.47 -19.41
CA ALA A 78 -16.38 6.68 -19.53
C ALA A 78 -15.87 6.66 -20.98
N LEU A 79 -16.73 6.42 -21.97
CA LEU A 79 -16.40 6.42 -23.41
C LEU A 79 -15.88 7.76 -23.97
N LYS A 80 -16.07 8.87 -23.25
CA LYS A 80 -15.70 10.22 -23.76
C LYS A 80 -14.25 10.59 -23.49
N ASN A 81 -13.57 9.89 -22.58
CA ASN A 81 -12.22 10.23 -22.18
C ASN A 81 -11.41 8.95 -21.95
N ASP A 82 -10.13 9.01 -22.29
CA ASP A 82 -9.16 8.02 -21.86
C ASP A 82 -9.20 7.86 -20.34
N ILE A 83 -9.14 6.61 -19.88
CA ILE A 83 -8.95 6.32 -18.48
C ILE A 83 -7.49 6.58 -18.12
N LYS A 84 -7.28 7.23 -16.97
CA LYS A 84 -5.93 7.48 -16.45
C LYS A 84 -5.62 6.52 -15.31
N LEU A 85 -4.69 5.60 -15.56
CA LEU A 85 -4.21 4.63 -14.59
C LEU A 85 -2.91 5.13 -13.94
N ALA A 86 -2.77 4.93 -12.63
CA ALA A 86 -1.57 5.31 -11.90
C ALA A 86 -1.16 4.26 -10.87
N THR A 87 0.12 4.28 -10.50
CA THR A 87 0.66 3.59 -9.32
C THR A 87 1.27 4.61 -8.37
N PHE A 88 1.09 4.44 -7.06
CA PHE A 88 1.62 5.37 -6.07
C PHE A 88 1.91 4.70 -4.72
N ASN A 89 3.20 4.61 -4.37
CA ASN A 89 3.61 4.28 -3.02
C ASN A 89 3.25 5.44 -2.06
N LEU A 90 2.29 5.19 -1.17
CA LEU A 90 1.74 6.17 -0.25
C LEU A 90 2.46 6.21 1.10
N LEU A 91 3.60 5.55 1.26
CA LEU A 91 4.48 5.62 2.43
C LEU A 91 3.73 5.61 3.78
N TYR A 92 3.09 4.48 4.11
CA TYR A 92 2.40 4.22 5.37
C TYR A 92 1.49 5.36 5.85
N PRO A 93 0.47 5.77 5.09
CA PRO A 93 -0.36 6.90 5.46
C PRO A 93 -0.96 6.67 6.86
N GLY A 94 -0.73 7.60 7.77
CA GLY A 94 -1.28 7.55 9.13
C GLY A 94 -0.54 6.66 10.14
N ASN A 95 0.57 6.00 9.75
CA ASN A 95 1.45 5.35 10.72
C ASN A 95 2.17 6.40 11.59
N SER A 96 2.56 5.99 12.78
CA SER A 96 3.43 6.72 13.71
C SER A 96 4.73 7.25 13.09
N ALA A 97 5.29 6.56 12.09
CA ALA A 97 6.46 6.99 11.34
C ALA A 97 6.14 8.17 10.40
N ASN A 98 5.00 8.15 9.71
CA ASN A 98 4.59 9.15 8.71
C ASN A 98 3.28 9.84 9.13
N ARG A 99 3.31 10.46 10.31
CA ARG A 99 2.10 10.99 10.97
C ARG A 99 1.69 12.39 10.51
N TYR A 100 2.53 13.09 9.75
CA TYR A 100 2.32 14.49 9.36
C TYR A 100 1.77 14.65 7.96
N LYS A 101 1.30 13.56 7.34
CA LYS A 101 0.72 13.58 6.00
C LYS A 101 -0.40 14.60 5.89
N ASP A 102 -0.33 15.44 4.87
CA ASP A 102 -1.42 16.29 4.43
C ASP A 102 -2.30 15.49 3.47
N TYR A 103 -3.31 14.82 4.04
CA TYR A 103 -4.24 14.01 3.26
C TYR A 103 -4.99 14.81 2.18
N GLY A 104 -5.17 16.12 2.37
CA GLY A 104 -5.82 16.98 1.40
C GLY A 104 -4.97 17.15 0.14
N ILE A 105 -3.67 17.41 0.30
CA ILE A 105 -2.75 17.48 -0.85
C ILE A 105 -2.56 16.09 -1.49
N VAL A 106 -2.41 15.03 -0.68
CA VAL A 106 -2.32 13.64 -1.21
C VAL A 106 -3.55 13.28 -2.04
N ALA A 107 -4.75 13.61 -1.58
CA ALA A 107 -5.97 13.39 -2.34
C ALA A 107 -6.02 14.22 -3.63
N LYS A 108 -5.57 15.48 -3.61
CA LYS A 108 -5.47 16.30 -4.84
C LYS A 108 -4.45 15.75 -5.85
N ILE A 109 -3.39 15.09 -5.38
CA ILE A 109 -2.45 14.35 -6.23
C ILE A 109 -3.19 13.16 -6.87
N ILE A 110 -3.76 12.25 -6.07
CA ILE A 110 -4.48 11.07 -6.57
C ILE A 110 -5.62 11.45 -7.53
N ASN A 111 -6.32 12.57 -7.26
CA ASN A 111 -7.44 13.04 -8.08
C ASN A 111 -7.04 13.52 -9.50
N LYS A 112 -5.76 13.43 -9.88
CA LYS A 112 -5.29 13.62 -11.26
C LYS A 112 -5.57 12.42 -12.17
N TRP A 113 -5.87 11.26 -11.58
CA TRP A 113 -6.14 10.00 -12.27
C TRP A 113 -7.53 9.48 -11.90
N ASP A 114 -7.93 8.39 -12.57
CA ASP A 114 -9.23 7.75 -12.38
C ASP A 114 -9.12 6.44 -11.63
N LEU A 115 -7.98 5.75 -11.73
CA LEU A 115 -7.65 4.57 -10.95
C LEU A 115 -6.19 4.63 -10.50
N VAL A 116 -5.94 4.48 -9.20
CA VAL A 116 -4.60 4.46 -8.62
C VAL A 116 -4.39 3.19 -7.80
N GLY A 117 -3.48 2.34 -8.25
CA GLY A 117 -2.89 1.27 -7.44
C GLY A 117 -2.00 1.87 -6.37
N ALA A 118 -2.38 1.69 -5.10
CA ALA A 118 -1.68 2.26 -3.96
C ALA A 118 -0.92 1.20 -3.17
N GLN A 119 0.34 1.49 -2.84
CA GLN A 119 1.20 0.64 -2.01
C GLN A 119 1.43 1.24 -0.62
N GLU A 120 1.99 0.43 0.27
CA GLU A 120 2.28 0.76 1.67
C GLU A 120 1.06 1.26 2.46
N LEU A 121 -0.14 0.79 2.12
CA LEU A 121 -1.31 1.04 2.95
C LEU A 121 -1.18 0.23 4.24
N VAL A 122 -1.68 0.76 5.36
CA VAL A 122 -1.60 0.07 6.65
C VAL A 122 -2.93 0.15 7.38
N PRO A 123 -3.34 -0.94 8.07
CA PRO A 123 -4.45 -0.88 9.01
C PRO A 123 -4.08 0.00 10.21
N SER A 124 -5.01 0.20 11.15
CA SER A 124 -4.61 0.80 12.43
C SER A 124 -3.59 -0.10 13.13
N VAL A 125 -2.42 0.43 13.41
CA VAL A 125 -1.32 -0.28 14.11
C VAL A 125 -0.94 0.39 15.43
N GLY A 126 -0.32 -0.38 16.33
CA GLY A 126 0.26 0.09 17.58
C GLY A 126 -0.75 0.85 18.46
N LYS A 127 -0.45 2.11 18.78
CA LYS A 127 -1.29 2.92 19.68
C LYS A 127 -2.67 3.24 19.10
N ALA A 128 -2.79 3.34 17.77
CA ALA A 128 -4.09 3.58 17.13
C ALA A 128 -4.97 2.34 17.24
N GLN A 129 -4.40 1.17 16.93
CA GLN A 129 -5.07 -0.12 17.06
C GLN A 129 -5.53 -0.38 18.49
N HIS A 130 -4.64 -0.19 19.48
CA HIS A 130 -4.97 -0.41 20.88
C HIS A 130 -6.11 0.53 21.33
N HIS A 131 -6.03 1.81 20.98
CA HIS A 131 -7.09 2.77 21.26
C HIS A 131 -8.43 2.35 20.63
N ASN A 132 -8.43 1.99 19.35
CA ASN A 132 -9.63 1.57 18.63
C ASN A 132 -10.21 0.28 19.25
N LYS A 133 -9.37 -0.70 19.58
CA LYS A 133 -9.81 -1.95 20.23
C LYS A 133 -10.52 -1.66 21.54
N VAL A 134 -9.90 -0.87 22.42
CA VAL A 134 -10.51 -0.49 23.70
C VAL A 134 -11.80 0.32 23.50
N LEU A 135 -11.84 1.22 22.51
CA LEU A 135 -13.02 2.00 22.16
C LEU A 135 -14.18 1.11 21.71
N MET A 136 -13.91 0.09 20.88
CA MET A 136 -14.94 -0.81 20.37
C MET A 136 -15.43 -1.82 21.42
N THR A 137 -14.59 -2.20 22.39
CA THR A 137 -14.98 -3.20 23.41
C THR A 137 -15.46 -2.61 24.73
N SER A 138 -15.33 -1.30 24.94
CA SER A 138 -15.72 -0.65 26.20
C SER A 138 -17.24 -0.53 26.30
N LYS A 139 -17.81 -1.04 27.41
CA LYS A 139 -19.25 -0.87 27.74
C LYS A 139 -19.68 0.59 27.85
N ALA A 140 -18.74 1.51 28.10
CA ALA A 140 -19.01 2.95 28.20
C ALA A 140 -19.05 3.66 26.83
N SER A 141 -18.80 2.96 25.72
CA SER A 141 -18.74 3.56 24.39
C SER A 141 -20.14 3.67 23.76
N SER A 142 -20.63 4.89 23.59
CA SER A 142 -21.80 5.16 22.74
C SER A 142 -21.42 5.23 21.26
N PRO A 143 -22.36 5.00 20.31
CA PRO A 143 -22.11 5.16 18.88
C PRO A 143 -21.53 6.55 18.51
N LYS A 144 -22.02 7.60 19.18
CA LYS A 144 -21.51 8.98 19.03
C LYS A 144 -20.04 9.09 19.45
N LEU A 145 -19.67 8.45 20.57
CA LEU A 145 -18.29 8.43 21.04
C LEU A 145 -17.38 7.68 20.07
N ILE A 146 -17.81 6.51 19.59
CA ILE A 146 -17.05 5.71 18.60
C ILE A 146 -16.79 6.56 17.35
N LYS A 147 -17.85 7.11 16.75
CA LYS A 147 -17.75 7.92 15.53
C LYS A 147 -16.79 9.11 15.68
N ASN A 148 -16.77 9.76 16.85
CA ASN A 148 -15.95 10.94 17.09
C ASN A 148 -14.50 10.63 17.46
N HIS A 149 -14.22 9.45 18.03
CA HIS A 149 -12.91 9.15 18.62
C HIS A 149 -12.20 7.95 18.00
N TYR A 150 -12.83 7.24 17.08
CA TYR A 150 -12.17 6.19 16.30
C TYR A 150 -11.02 6.81 15.49
N LYS A 151 -9.83 6.22 15.60
CA LYS A 151 -8.66 6.66 14.85
C LYS A 151 -8.67 5.96 13.51
N LEU A 152 -9.20 6.63 12.49
CA LEU A 152 -9.25 6.09 11.13
C LEU A 152 -7.84 5.73 10.61
N PRO A 153 -7.68 4.60 9.89
CA PRO A 153 -6.46 4.29 9.16
C PRO A 153 -6.22 5.35 8.06
N GLY A 154 -4.97 5.52 7.65
CA GLY A 154 -4.62 6.63 6.73
C GLY A 154 -5.24 6.49 5.35
N PHE A 155 -5.41 5.27 4.83
CA PHE A 155 -6.07 5.05 3.53
C PHE A 155 -7.52 5.57 3.54
N LEU A 156 -8.24 5.46 4.66
CA LEU A 156 -9.59 6.04 4.79
C LEU A 156 -9.57 7.56 4.92
N LYS A 157 -8.51 8.14 5.49
CA LYS A 157 -8.36 9.60 5.50
C LYS A 157 -8.14 10.13 4.09
N VAL A 158 -7.30 9.45 3.30
CA VAL A 158 -7.14 9.75 1.87
C VAL A 158 -8.48 9.62 1.14
N LEU A 159 -9.19 8.50 1.29
CA LEU A 159 -10.50 8.29 0.65
C LEU A 159 -11.51 9.37 1.02
N ASN A 160 -11.55 9.78 2.29
CA ASN A 160 -12.47 10.83 2.74
C ASN A 160 -12.14 12.20 2.14
N GLU A 161 -10.86 12.54 1.95
CA GLU A 161 -10.48 13.78 1.25
C GLU A 161 -10.77 13.68 -0.25
N LEU A 162 -10.55 12.53 -0.88
CA LEU A 162 -10.92 12.28 -2.28
C LEU A 162 -12.42 12.45 -2.49
N ARG A 163 -13.26 11.91 -1.59
CA ARG A 163 -14.72 12.02 -1.67
C ARG A 163 -15.25 13.43 -1.52
N LYS A 164 -14.47 14.36 -0.92
CA LYS A 164 -14.82 15.79 -0.92
C LYS A 164 -14.59 16.45 -2.29
N LEU A 165 -13.64 15.93 -3.07
CA LEU A 165 -13.36 16.40 -4.43
C LEU A 165 -14.34 15.79 -5.44
N ASP A 166 -14.66 14.50 -5.27
CA ASP A 166 -15.66 13.79 -6.07
C ASP A 166 -16.27 12.63 -5.23
N PRO A 167 -17.59 12.64 -4.95
CA PRO A 167 -18.22 11.64 -4.08
C PRO A 167 -18.19 10.20 -4.63
N SER A 168 -17.84 10.02 -5.90
CA SER A 168 -17.74 8.71 -6.55
C SER A 168 -16.44 7.96 -6.24
N TRP A 169 -15.47 8.58 -5.57
CA TRP A 169 -14.24 7.89 -5.16
C TRP A 169 -14.51 6.71 -4.23
N SER A 170 -13.93 5.57 -4.58
CA SER A 170 -14.05 4.29 -3.88
C SER A 170 -12.67 3.68 -3.65
N LEU A 171 -12.61 2.63 -2.82
CA LEU A 171 -11.38 1.90 -2.55
C LEU A 171 -11.67 0.39 -2.50
N LEU A 172 -11.00 -0.36 -3.38
CA LEU A 172 -10.87 -1.82 -3.28
C LEU A 172 -9.55 -2.14 -2.58
N LEU A 173 -9.57 -2.90 -1.48
CA LEU A 173 -8.41 -3.08 -0.59
C LEU A 173 -8.19 -4.56 -0.26
N SER A 174 -6.94 -5.00 -0.16
CA SER A 174 -6.62 -6.35 0.30
C SER A 174 -7.18 -6.60 1.71
N SER A 175 -7.72 -7.81 1.94
CA SER A 175 -8.33 -8.14 3.24
C SER A 175 -7.32 -8.47 4.34
N LYS A 176 -6.07 -8.72 3.97
CA LYS A 176 -4.95 -9.00 4.88
C LYS A 176 -3.70 -8.23 4.45
N GLY A 177 -2.89 -7.88 5.45
CA GLY A 177 -1.59 -7.27 5.22
C GLY A 177 -0.48 -8.31 5.18
N GLU A 178 0.51 -8.10 4.30
CA GLU A 178 1.65 -8.99 4.10
C GLU A 178 2.99 -8.26 4.36
N ALA A 179 4.00 -9.01 4.76
CA ALA A 179 5.35 -8.51 5.00
C ALA A 179 6.36 -9.67 4.95
N ALA A 180 7.64 -9.36 4.66
CA ALA A 180 8.72 -10.35 4.61
C ALA A 180 8.96 -11.08 5.94
N LYS A 181 8.58 -10.48 7.06
CA LYS A 181 8.73 -11.05 8.40
C LYS A 181 7.55 -10.69 9.28
N GLU A 182 7.26 -11.53 10.28
CA GLU A 182 6.12 -11.32 11.16
C GLU A 182 6.21 -10.03 11.99
N GLU A 183 7.44 -9.63 12.37
CA GLU A 183 7.71 -8.41 13.12
C GLU A 183 7.65 -7.12 12.29
N TYR A 184 7.63 -7.24 10.95
CA TYR A 184 7.55 -6.08 10.07
C TYR A 184 6.13 -5.55 9.96
N VAL A 185 6.02 -4.28 9.58
CA VAL A 185 4.71 -3.65 9.35
C VAL A 185 4.06 -4.38 8.18
N LYS A 186 2.92 -5.02 8.46
CA LYS A 186 2.10 -5.70 7.45
C LYS A 186 1.38 -4.66 6.59
N GLU A 187 1.67 -4.69 5.31
CA GLU A 187 1.20 -3.74 4.31
C GLU A 187 0.02 -4.29 3.54
N LEU A 188 -0.93 -3.40 3.24
CA LEU A 188 -2.06 -3.64 2.37
C LEU A 188 -1.75 -3.02 0.99
N GLY A 189 -2.25 -3.67 -0.05
CA GLY A 189 -2.35 -3.12 -1.40
C GLY A 189 -3.81 -2.82 -1.72
N GLY A 190 -4.06 -1.86 -2.61
CA GLY A 190 -5.43 -1.55 -3.03
C GLY A 190 -5.51 -0.61 -4.22
N PHE A 191 -6.74 -0.35 -4.67
CA PHE A 191 -7.05 0.51 -5.81
C PHE A 191 -8.02 1.60 -5.36
N PHE A 192 -7.57 2.84 -5.33
CA PHE A 192 -8.48 3.98 -5.30
C PHE A 192 -9.03 4.18 -6.70
N TYR A 193 -10.35 4.29 -6.87
CA TYR A 193 -10.92 4.50 -8.19
C TYR A 193 -12.12 5.44 -8.18
N ARG A 194 -12.31 6.16 -9.28
CA ARG A 194 -13.41 7.09 -9.51
C ARG A 194 -14.59 6.35 -10.12
N SER A 195 -15.57 5.99 -9.29
CA SER A 195 -16.72 5.16 -9.71
C SER A 195 -17.57 5.80 -10.83
N SER A 196 -17.41 7.09 -11.10
CA SER A 196 -18.13 7.75 -12.20
C SER A 196 -17.65 7.35 -13.60
N VAL A 197 -16.46 6.76 -13.72
CA VAL A 197 -15.88 6.31 -15.00
C VAL A 197 -15.27 4.91 -14.91
N VAL A 198 -14.98 4.40 -13.71
CA VAL A 198 -14.46 3.05 -13.47
C VAL A 198 -15.50 2.19 -12.78
N HIS A 199 -15.73 0.97 -13.26
CA HIS A 199 -16.59 -0.03 -12.64
C HIS A 199 -15.76 -1.27 -12.27
N PRO A 200 -15.74 -1.75 -11.01
CA PRO A 200 -15.14 -3.04 -10.72
C PRO A 200 -15.97 -4.16 -11.35
N VAL A 201 -15.32 -5.14 -11.97
CA VAL A 201 -15.95 -6.34 -12.54
C VAL A 201 -15.42 -7.59 -11.84
N ILE A 202 -16.09 -8.74 -12.02
CA ILE A 202 -15.63 -10.00 -11.46
C ILE A 202 -14.23 -10.29 -12.02
N ASN A 203 -13.31 -10.70 -11.14
CA ASN A 203 -12.02 -11.21 -11.55
C ASN A 203 -12.10 -12.74 -11.52
N ASP A 204 -11.99 -13.38 -12.68
CA ASP A 204 -12.23 -14.82 -12.83
C ASP A 204 -11.26 -15.66 -12.01
N PHE A 205 -9.98 -15.27 -11.98
CA PHE A 205 -9.01 -15.90 -11.09
C PHE A 205 -9.47 -15.88 -9.63
N CYS A 206 -9.97 -14.74 -9.16
CA CYS A 206 -10.46 -14.64 -7.79
C CYS A 206 -11.70 -15.50 -7.58
N GLU A 207 -12.67 -15.48 -8.50
CA GLU A 207 -13.91 -16.25 -8.41
C GLU A 207 -13.63 -17.76 -8.32
N ASP A 208 -12.71 -18.28 -9.13
CA ASP A 208 -12.39 -19.70 -9.19
C ASP A 208 -11.57 -20.22 -8.01
N ASN A 209 -10.67 -19.39 -7.49
CA ASN A 209 -9.65 -19.84 -6.53
C ASN A 209 -10.04 -19.59 -5.06
N TYR A 210 -11.17 -18.91 -4.80
CA TYR A 210 -11.53 -18.49 -3.46
C TYR A 210 -13.04 -18.59 -3.18
N ASP A 211 -13.41 -18.87 -1.93
CA ASP A 211 -14.80 -18.89 -1.50
C ASP A 211 -15.31 -17.46 -1.20
N HIS A 212 -16.17 -16.96 -2.09
CA HIS A 212 -16.83 -15.65 -1.93
C HIS A 212 -18.31 -15.77 -1.52
N GLY A 213 -18.83 -16.99 -1.37
CA GLY A 213 -20.24 -17.23 -1.13
C GLY A 213 -21.14 -16.60 -2.20
N LYS A 214 -21.92 -15.58 -1.83
CA LYS A 214 -22.80 -14.82 -2.74
C LYS A 214 -22.26 -13.45 -3.12
N GLN A 215 -21.02 -13.15 -2.72
CA GLN A 215 -20.42 -11.85 -2.90
C GLN A 215 -19.60 -11.85 -4.19
N PRO A 216 -19.54 -10.73 -4.93
CA PRO A 216 -18.75 -10.68 -6.15
C PRO A 216 -17.24 -10.81 -5.85
N ALA A 217 -16.48 -11.50 -6.68
CA ALA A 217 -15.02 -11.61 -6.56
C ALA A 217 -14.26 -10.50 -7.31
N TYR A 218 -14.43 -9.24 -6.91
CA TYR A 218 -13.75 -8.11 -7.60
C TYR A 218 -12.23 -8.07 -7.41
N GLY A 219 -11.68 -8.79 -6.42
CA GLY A 219 -10.25 -8.81 -6.18
C GLY A 219 -9.83 -9.74 -5.05
N CYS A 220 -8.55 -10.11 -5.05
CA CYS A 220 -7.95 -11.03 -4.10
C CYS A 220 -6.43 -10.85 -4.11
N LEU A 221 -5.72 -11.57 -3.25
CA LEU A 221 -4.27 -11.65 -3.36
C LEU A 221 -3.93 -12.80 -4.31
N SER A 222 -2.95 -12.61 -5.19
CA SER A 222 -2.47 -13.66 -6.09
C SER A 222 -2.01 -14.89 -5.30
N ASP A 223 -2.13 -16.07 -5.91
CA ASP A 223 -1.66 -17.33 -5.32
C ASP A 223 -0.66 -18.04 -6.24
N PHE A 224 0.53 -18.34 -5.69
CA PHE A 224 1.66 -18.85 -6.46
C PHE A 224 1.92 -20.31 -6.08
N THR A 225 1.02 -21.18 -6.51
CA THR A 225 1.04 -22.61 -6.21
C THR A 225 1.64 -23.40 -7.37
N LYS A 226 1.70 -24.73 -7.22
CA LYS A 226 2.14 -25.60 -8.30
C LYS A 226 1.19 -25.52 -9.50
N GLU A 227 -0.09 -25.34 -9.23
CA GLU A 227 -1.17 -25.27 -10.20
C GLU A 227 -1.08 -23.98 -11.03
N THR A 228 -0.77 -22.84 -10.41
CA THR A 228 -0.72 -21.55 -11.11
C THR A 228 0.61 -21.25 -11.80
N VAL A 229 1.75 -21.57 -11.17
CA VAL A 229 3.08 -21.20 -11.69
C VAL A 229 4.08 -22.36 -11.79
N GLY A 230 3.57 -23.59 -11.75
CA GLY A 230 4.34 -24.83 -11.91
C GLY A 230 5.15 -25.25 -10.68
N LYS A 231 5.29 -24.38 -9.67
CA LYS A 231 6.00 -24.61 -8.40
C LYS A 231 5.35 -23.80 -7.28
N ASN A 232 5.42 -24.29 -6.04
CA ASN A 232 4.96 -23.49 -4.89
C ASN A 232 5.99 -22.39 -4.58
N LEU A 233 5.65 -21.15 -4.95
CA LEU A 233 6.48 -19.96 -4.77
C LEU A 233 5.94 -19.01 -3.70
N ASN A 234 4.82 -19.31 -3.06
CA ASN A 234 4.21 -18.44 -2.04
C ASN A 234 5.17 -18.01 -0.92
N SER A 235 6.12 -18.88 -0.52
CA SER A 235 7.06 -18.57 0.57
C SER A 235 8.15 -17.55 0.21
N ILE A 236 8.35 -17.24 -1.08
CA ILE A 236 9.41 -16.31 -1.50
C ILE A 236 8.95 -14.85 -1.47
N PHE A 237 7.64 -14.62 -1.43
CA PHE A 237 7.05 -13.29 -1.48
C PHE A 237 7.04 -12.64 -0.10
N SER A 238 7.55 -11.41 -0.04
CA SER A 238 7.31 -10.49 1.06
C SER A 238 5.87 -9.99 1.07
N ARG A 239 5.35 -9.64 -0.10
CA ARG A 239 3.99 -9.13 -0.33
C ARG A 239 3.55 -9.64 -1.69
N LYS A 240 2.49 -10.45 -1.73
CA LYS A 240 1.91 -10.92 -2.98
C LYS A 240 1.17 -9.78 -3.66
N PRO A 241 1.15 -9.72 -5.00
CA PRO A 241 0.34 -8.74 -5.71
C PRO A 241 -1.13 -8.83 -5.30
N PHE A 242 -1.78 -7.68 -5.17
CA PHE A 242 -3.23 -7.59 -5.04
C PHE A 242 -3.82 -7.40 -6.43
N ILE A 243 -4.68 -8.33 -6.84
CA ILE A 243 -5.32 -8.35 -8.15
C ILE A 243 -6.74 -7.78 -8.06
N GLY A 244 -7.18 -7.07 -9.09
CA GLY A 244 -8.57 -6.70 -9.28
C GLY A 244 -8.85 -6.30 -10.72
N SER A 245 -10.08 -6.58 -11.17
CA SER A 245 -10.54 -6.30 -12.54
C SER A 245 -11.51 -5.14 -12.58
N PHE A 246 -11.41 -4.34 -13.65
CA PHE A 246 -12.18 -3.12 -13.80
C PHE A 246 -12.60 -2.94 -15.25
N LYS A 247 -13.68 -2.20 -15.47
CA LYS A 247 -14.15 -1.76 -16.78
C LYS A 247 -14.36 -0.26 -16.82
N SER A 248 -13.98 0.37 -17.93
CA SER A 248 -14.20 1.79 -18.22
C SER A 248 -14.58 1.96 -19.69
N GLY A 249 -15.84 2.28 -19.96
CA GLY A 249 -16.33 2.33 -21.34
C GLY A 249 -16.41 0.93 -21.94
N ASN A 250 -15.64 0.70 -22.98
CA ASN A 250 -15.46 -0.57 -23.68
C ASN A 250 -14.06 -1.17 -23.43
N PHE A 251 -13.40 -0.79 -22.34
CA PHE A 251 -12.09 -1.34 -21.98
C PHE A 251 -12.23 -1.98 -20.60
N ASP A 252 -12.16 -3.30 -20.51
CA ASP A 252 -11.82 -4.04 -19.29
C ASP A 252 -10.34 -4.38 -19.23
N PHE A 253 -9.90 -4.67 -18.01
CA PHE A 253 -8.52 -4.94 -17.72
C PHE A 253 -8.37 -5.52 -16.31
N THR A 254 -7.32 -6.31 -16.15
CA THR A 254 -6.88 -6.85 -14.87
C THR A 254 -5.62 -6.15 -14.37
N LEU A 255 -5.69 -5.57 -13.17
CA LEU A 255 -4.54 -4.92 -12.53
C LEU A 255 -3.91 -5.79 -11.45
N LEU A 256 -2.60 -5.96 -11.51
CA LEU A 256 -1.78 -6.51 -10.43
C LEU A 256 -1.02 -5.38 -9.74
N ASN A 257 -1.38 -5.06 -8.50
CA ASN A 257 -0.71 -4.06 -7.69
C ASN A 257 0.35 -4.71 -6.78
N THR A 258 1.63 -4.38 -6.99
CA THR A 258 2.75 -4.97 -6.23
C THR A 258 3.59 -3.95 -5.46
N HIS A 259 4.22 -4.41 -4.37
CA HIS A 259 5.29 -3.71 -3.68
C HIS A 259 6.42 -4.69 -3.37
N VAL A 260 7.39 -4.74 -4.26
CA VAL A 260 8.47 -5.74 -4.24
C VAL A 260 9.42 -5.47 -3.07
N ILE A 261 9.97 -6.52 -2.46
CA ILE A 261 10.88 -6.41 -1.31
C ILE A 261 12.03 -5.43 -1.51
N TYR A 262 12.14 -4.40 -0.66
CA TYR A 262 13.30 -3.50 -0.73
C TYR A 262 14.61 -4.20 -0.34
N THR A 263 14.67 -4.84 0.84
CA THR A 263 15.90 -5.46 1.34
C THR A 263 15.85 -6.97 1.20
N SER A 264 16.69 -7.52 0.33
CA SER A 264 16.80 -8.98 0.17
C SER A 264 17.26 -9.67 1.46
N PRO A 265 16.74 -10.87 1.79
CA PRO A 265 17.15 -11.61 2.99
C PRO A 265 18.65 -11.91 3.02
N THR A 266 19.25 -11.76 4.20
CA THR A 266 20.67 -12.03 4.44
C THR A 266 20.94 -13.43 4.98
N ASN A 267 19.92 -14.09 5.55
CA ASN A 267 20.02 -15.47 6.03
C ASN A 267 20.36 -16.41 4.85
N PRO A 268 21.40 -17.26 4.96
CA PRO A 268 21.83 -18.14 3.86
C PRO A 268 20.78 -19.15 3.41
N ASP A 269 20.03 -19.74 4.33
CA ASP A 269 19.03 -20.76 4.04
C ASP A 269 17.84 -20.16 3.28
N VAL A 270 17.33 -19.01 3.76
CA VAL A 270 16.26 -18.26 3.10
C VAL A 270 16.70 -17.80 1.70
N ARG A 271 17.95 -17.34 1.57
CA ARG A 271 18.51 -16.96 0.27
C ARG A 271 18.57 -18.15 -0.68
N ALA A 272 19.10 -19.28 -0.24
CA ALA A 272 19.21 -20.49 -1.04
C ALA A 272 17.82 -20.98 -1.46
N GLU A 273 16.84 -20.95 -0.56
CA GLU A 273 15.45 -21.30 -0.86
C GLU A 273 14.87 -20.42 -1.97
N ILE A 274 14.95 -19.09 -1.83
CA ILE A 274 14.41 -18.15 -2.83
C ILE A 274 15.07 -18.37 -4.18
N VAL A 275 16.40 -18.46 -4.21
CA VAL A 275 17.13 -18.57 -5.47
C VAL A 275 16.83 -19.91 -6.16
N ARG A 276 16.83 -21.01 -5.41
CA ARG A 276 16.55 -22.34 -5.96
C ARG A 276 15.11 -22.43 -6.47
N LYS A 277 14.13 -21.92 -5.72
CA LYS A 277 12.71 -21.92 -6.13
C LYS A 277 12.44 -21.04 -7.35
N ALA A 278 12.98 -19.81 -7.38
CA ALA A 278 12.65 -18.85 -8.42
C ALA A 278 13.50 -19.02 -9.69
N PHE A 279 14.76 -19.46 -9.57
CA PHE A 279 15.73 -19.46 -10.66
C PHE A 279 16.37 -20.81 -10.96
N ASP A 280 16.10 -21.86 -10.17
CA ASP A 280 16.68 -23.19 -10.36
C ASP A 280 18.22 -23.20 -10.35
N VAL A 281 18.82 -22.33 -9.53
CA VAL A 281 20.26 -22.29 -9.27
C VAL A 281 20.55 -22.32 -7.77
N ASP A 282 21.78 -22.69 -7.39
CA ASP A 282 22.14 -22.84 -5.98
C ASP A 282 22.54 -21.51 -5.32
N SER A 283 22.99 -20.53 -6.11
CA SER A 283 23.46 -19.25 -5.58
C SER A 283 23.04 -18.07 -6.44
N HIS A 284 22.72 -16.95 -5.78
CA HIS A 284 22.51 -15.68 -6.46
C HIS A 284 23.71 -15.23 -7.31
N LYS A 285 24.91 -15.78 -7.06
CA LYS A 285 26.11 -15.54 -7.88
C LYS A 285 25.98 -16.11 -9.29
N ASP A 286 25.12 -17.11 -9.48
CA ASP A 286 24.93 -17.82 -10.75
C ASP A 286 23.91 -17.10 -11.65
N LEU A 287 23.21 -16.08 -11.13
CA LEU A 287 22.25 -15.28 -11.88
C LEU A 287 22.94 -14.35 -12.88
N GLY A 288 24.19 -13.95 -12.62
CA GLY A 288 24.96 -13.06 -13.48
C GLY A 288 24.68 -11.57 -13.23
N LYS A 289 24.98 -10.72 -14.23
CA LYS A 289 25.02 -9.26 -14.05
C LYS A 289 23.64 -8.68 -13.70
N GLY A 290 23.57 -7.89 -12.63
CA GLY A 290 22.39 -7.11 -12.24
C GLY A 290 21.57 -7.72 -11.09
N ALA A 291 21.59 -9.05 -10.95
CA ALA A 291 21.05 -9.78 -9.81
C ALA A 291 22.18 -10.15 -8.84
N ASN A 292 22.20 -9.55 -7.65
CA ASN A 292 23.24 -9.77 -6.65
C ASN A 292 22.61 -10.00 -5.26
N GLY A 293 23.42 -10.06 -4.21
CA GLY A 293 22.95 -10.29 -2.84
C GLY A 293 21.94 -9.26 -2.33
N GLU A 294 21.86 -8.07 -2.93
CA GLU A 294 20.89 -7.02 -2.60
C GLU A 294 19.60 -7.10 -3.42
N THR A 295 19.66 -7.63 -4.64
CA THR A 295 18.55 -7.57 -5.63
C THR A 295 17.93 -8.92 -6.00
N TYR A 296 18.53 -10.06 -5.65
CA TYR A 296 18.04 -11.38 -6.10
C TYR A 296 16.58 -11.64 -5.70
N ALA A 297 16.17 -11.27 -4.48
CA ALA A 297 14.81 -11.50 -4.01
C ALA A 297 13.80 -10.61 -4.73
N ARG A 298 14.21 -9.39 -5.14
CA ARG A 298 13.39 -8.49 -5.94
C ARG A 298 13.03 -9.13 -7.27
N PHE A 299 14.04 -9.65 -7.96
CA PHE A 299 13.84 -10.35 -9.23
C PHE A 299 13.08 -11.66 -9.06
N ALA A 300 13.20 -12.34 -7.93
CA ALA A 300 12.45 -13.55 -7.65
C ALA A 300 10.93 -13.26 -7.58
N GLU A 301 10.53 -12.22 -6.84
CA GLU A 301 9.13 -11.78 -6.75
C GLU A 301 8.60 -11.31 -8.11
N ILE A 302 9.38 -10.51 -8.84
CA ILE A 302 8.99 -10.00 -10.17
C ILE A 302 8.84 -11.14 -11.18
N LYS A 303 9.86 -12.00 -11.34
CA LYS A 303 9.81 -13.15 -12.26
C LYS A 303 8.60 -14.05 -11.99
N SER A 304 8.31 -14.30 -10.71
CA SER A 304 7.18 -15.15 -10.32
C SER A 304 5.84 -14.47 -10.62
N THR A 305 5.78 -13.15 -10.51
CA THR A 305 4.61 -12.36 -10.92
C THR A 305 4.42 -12.38 -12.44
N LEU A 306 5.49 -12.25 -13.22
CA LEU A 306 5.41 -12.34 -14.69
C LEU A 306 4.91 -13.71 -15.16
N LYS A 307 5.40 -14.80 -14.54
CA LYS A 307 4.85 -16.14 -14.79
C LYS A 307 3.36 -16.26 -14.46
N PHE A 308 2.94 -15.62 -13.37
CA PHE A 308 1.53 -15.62 -12.99
C PHE A 308 0.68 -14.81 -13.96
N MET A 309 1.19 -13.72 -14.54
CA MET A 309 0.49 -12.99 -15.60
C MET A 309 0.29 -13.85 -16.84
N THR A 310 1.30 -14.62 -17.26
CA THR A 310 1.15 -15.59 -18.36
C THR A 310 0.10 -16.65 -18.04
N TYR A 311 0.09 -17.17 -16.81
CA TYR A 311 -0.96 -18.08 -16.37
C TYR A 311 -2.36 -17.44 -16.46
N LEU A 312 -2.51 -16.14 -16.19
CA LEU A 312 -3.80 -15.49 -16.35
C LEU A 312 -4.25 -15.49 -17.82
N LEU A 313 -3.36 -15.17 -18.76
CA LEU A 313 -3.65 -15.21 -20.19
C LEU A 313 -3.98 -16.63 -20.69
N ASP A 314 -3.31 -17.64 -20.15
CA ASP A 314 -3.49 -19.03 -20.61
C ASP A 314 -4.84 -19.64 -20.16
N TYR A 315 -5.46 -19.11 -19.12
CA TYR A 315 -6.61 -19.75 -18.44
C TYR A 315 -7.88 -18.89 -18.37
N TYR A 316 -7.78 -17.57 -18.58
CA TYR A 316 -8.89 -16.64 -18.48
C TYR A 316 -9.02 -15.83 -19.76
N GLU A 317 -10.24 -15.35 -20.06
CA GLU A 317 -10.55 -14.65 -21.32
C GLU A 317 -9.90 -13.26 -21.40
N GLU A 318 -9.81 -12.59 -20.26
CA GLU A 318 -9.25 -11.24 -20.09
C GLU A 318 -7.76 -11.17 -20.46
N GLU A 319 -7.44 -10.56 -21.60
CA GLU A 319 -6.07 -10.44 -22.14
C GLU A 319 -5.30 -9.20 -21.60
N ASP A 320 -6.02 -8.23 -21.05
CA ASP A 320 -5.53 -6.92 -20.62
C ASP A 320 -4.92 -6.94 -19.21
N VAL A 321 -3.85 -7.72 -19.06
CA VAL A 321 -3.18 -7.95 -17.76
C VAL A 321 -2.03 -6.97 -17.52
N ILE A 322 -2.24 -6.02 -16.61
CA ILE A 322 -1.30 -4.91 -16.33
C ILE A 322 -0.70 -5.04 -14.93
N LEU A 323 0.62 -5.15 -14.85
CA LEU A 323 1.36 -5.09 -13.58
C LEU A 323 1.84 -3.66 -13.30
N LEU A 324 1.54 -3.16 -12.10
CA LEU A 324 1.97 -1.84 -11.65
C LEU A 324 2.41 -1.86 -10.19
N GLY A 325 3.34 -0.98 -9.83
CA GLY A 325 3.82 -0.95 -8.45
C GLY A 325 5.19 -0.37 -8.25
N ASP A 326 5.65 -0.42 -7.01
CA ASP A 326 7.04 -0.18 -6.64
C ASP A 326 7.82 -1.49 -6.75
N PHE A 327 8.63 -1.63 -7.80
CA PHE A 327 9.42 -2.83 -8.05
C PHE A 327 10.74 -2.84 -7.29
N ASN A 328 11.14 -1.72 -6.68
CA ASN A 328 12.44 -1.56 -6.03
C ASN A 328 13.64 -1.95 -6.93
N VAL A 329 13.47 -1.93 -8.25
CA VAL A 329 14.49 -2.26 -9.25
C VAL A 329 14.46 -1.18 -10.33
N GLU A 330 15.64 -0.64 -10.67
CA GLU A 330 15.75 0.33 -11.77
C GLU A 330 15.52 -0.34 -13.12
N LYS A 331 14.74 0.28 -14.02
CA LYS A 331 14.52 -0.19 -15.40
C LYS A 331 15.82 -0.50 -16.16
N LYS A 332 16.89 0.28 -15.92
CA LYS A 332 18.20 0.08 -16.56
C LYS A 332 19.00 -1.13 -16.03
N ASN A 333 18.48 -1.88 -15.06
CA ASN A 333 19.18 -3.04 -14.52
C ASN A 333 19.32 -4.12 -15.60
N ALA A 334 20.55 -4.59 -15.84
CA ALA A 334 20.86 -5.54 -16.90
C ALA A 334 20.19 -6.92 -16.74
N PHE A 335 19.68 -7.26 -15.55
CA PHE A 335 19.03 -8.55 -15.32
C PHE A 335 17.59 -8.61 -15.82
N TRP A 336 16.97 -7.47 -16.18
CA TRP A 336 15.62 -7.44 -16.76
C TRP A 336 15.52 -8.30 -18.03
N SER A 337 16.54 -8.28 -18.90
CA SER A 337 16.54 -9.07 -20.13
C SER A 337 16.59 -10.58 -19.92
N LYS A 338 16.73 -11.06 -18.68
CA LYS A 338 16.65 -12.49 -18.35
C LYS A 338 15.29 -12.91 -17.82
N ILE A 339 14.44 -11.95 -17.44
CA ILE A 339 13.17 -12.25 -16.76
C ILE A 339 11.96 -11.62 -17.41
N ILE A 340 12.11 -10.55 -18.21
CA ILE A 340 10.96 -9.83 -18.77
C ILE A 340 10.14 -10.73 -19.70
N ASP A 341 10.82 -11.57 -20.49
CA ASP A 341 10.20 -12.51 -21.44
C ASP A 341 9.44 -13.68 -20.78
N TYR A 342 9.39 -13.76 -19.43
CA TYR A 342 8.47 -14.70 -18.78
C TYR A 342 7.01 -14.28 -18.93
N PHE A 343 6.77 -13.03 -19.34
CA PHE A 343 5.51 -12.54 -19.88
C PHE A 343 5.83 -12.08 -21.31
N GLU A 344 5.37 -12.83 -22.32
CA GLU A 344 5.75 -12.58 -23.70
C GLU A 344 5.29 -11.19 -24.17
N GLY A 345 6.10 -10.51 -25.00
CA GLY A 345 5.80 -9.14 -25.47
C GLY A 345 5.95 -8.03 -24.42
N ALA A 346 6.22 -8.37 -23.16
CA ALA A 346 6.20 -7.42 -22.04
C ALA A 346 7.18 -6.26 -22.16
N LYS A 347 6.72 -5.05 -21.80
CA LYS A 347 7.54 -3.82 -21.75
C LYS A 347 7.44 -3.11 -20.41
N ILE A 348 8.59 -2.66 -19.91
CA ILE A 348 8.68 -1.79 -18.73
C ILE A 348 8.59 -0.33 -19.20
N LEU A 349 7.55 0.39 -18.76
CA LEU A 349 7.14 1.62 -19.45
C LEU A 349 7.77 2.93 -18.93
N ASN A 350 8.21 3.00 -17.66
CA ASN A 350 8.63 4.26 -17.05
C ASN A 350 10.15 4.44 -17.08
N ASP A 351 10.63 5.58 -17.56
CA ASP A 351 12.05 5.98 -17.51
C ASP A 351 12.34 7.08 -16.48
N ASP A 352 11.30 7.72 -15.94
CA ASP A 352 11.45 8.85 -15.03
C ASP A 352 11.85 8.40 -13.62
N PRO A 353 12.66 9.18 -12.88
CA PRO A 353 12.92 8.90 -11.48
C PRO A 353 11.63 9.11 -10.65
N THR A 354 11.33 8.15 -9.78
CA THR A 354 10.12 8.07 -8.97
C THR A 354 10.40 8.21 -7.49
N SER A 355 11.53 7.70 -6.97
CA SER A 355 11.89 7.82 -5.56
C SER A 355 12.54 9.18 -5.27
N LEU A 356 12.14 9.79 -4.16
CA LEU A 356 12.68 11.05 -3.68
C LEU A 356 14.01 10.86 -2.94
N THR A 357 14.79 11.92 -2.87
CA THR A 357 15.97 11.99 -2.00
C THR A 357 15.92 13.22 -1.12
N ASP A 358 16.29 13.03 0.15
CA ASP A 358 16.37 14.11 1.14
C ASP A 358 17.44 15.16 0.79
N GLN A 359 18.45 14.79 -0.01
CA GLN A 359 19.64 15.59 -0.24
C GLN A 359 19.45 16.58 -1.39
N LEU A 360 19.89 17.83 -1.23
CA LEU A 360 19.94 18.82 -2.30
C LEU A 360 21.00 18.48 -3.36
N TYR A 361 22.14 17.99 -2.90
CA TYR A 361 23.27 17.66 -3.75
C TYR A 361 23.76 16.25 -3.46
N LYS A 362 24.21 15.57 -4.50
CA LYS A 362 24.92 14.29 -4.42
C LYS A 362 26.25 14.39 -5.16
N PHE A 363 27.12 13.44 -4.87
CA PHE A 363 28.41 13.30 -5.55
C PHE A 363 28.38 12.07 -6.45
N LYS A 364 28.85 12.21 -7.68
CA LYS A 364 29.07 11.11 -8.61
C LYS A 364 30.44 11.30 -9.24
N ARG A 365 31.35 10.34 -9.05
CA ARG A 365 32.74 10.42 -9.55
C ARG A 365 33.46 11.72 -9.14
N GLY A 366 33.26 12.16 -7.89
CA GLY A 366 33.85 13.39 -7.36
C GLY A 366 33.09 14.68 -7.71
N GLU A 367 32.18 14.65 -8.67
CA GLU A 367 31.41 15.84 -9.09
C GLU A 367 30.11 16.00 -8.31
N LYS A 368 29.84 17.24 -7.90
CA LYS A 368 28.62 17.63 -7.17
C LYS A 368 27.52 18.00 -8.17
N TYR A 369 26.36 17.34 -8.08
CA TYR A 369 25.19 17.65 -8.90
C TYR A 369 23.94 17.90 -8.06
N LEU A 370 23.03 18.73 -8.58
CA LEU A 370 21.73 19.02 -7.98
C LEU A 370 20.80 17.82 -8.18
N THR A 371 20.17 17.34 -7.11
CA THR A 371 19.30 16.16 -7.18
C THR A 371 17.89 16.46 -7.68
N ASN A 372 17.47 17.73 -7.60
CA ASN A 372 16.08 18.16 -7.78
C ASN A 372 15.06 17.38 -6.92
N GLY A 373 15.54 16.76 -5.83
CA GLY A 373 14.74 15.95 -4.92
C GLY A 373 14.46 14.54 -5.42
N LEU A 374 15.07 14.08 -6.53
CA LEU A 374 14.79 12.79 -7.18
C LEU A 374 16.01 11.85 -7.10
N SER A 375 15.80 10.53 -7.25
CA SER A 375 16.90 9.56 -7.15
C SER A 375 16.81 8.30 -8.02
N ARG A 376 15.79 7.45 -7.85
CA ARG A 376 15.69 6.13 -8.49
C ARG A 376 14.36 6.01 -9.24
N ASN A 377 14.31 5.19 -10.27
CA ASN A 377 13.10 4.79 -10.98
C ASN A 377 12.73 3.39 -10.48
N TYR A 378 11.88 3.30 -9.47
CA TYR A 378 11.45 2.00 -8.93
C TYR A 378 9.99 1.71 -9.26
N ASP A 379 9.16 2.75 -9.35
CA ASP A 379 7.75 2.64 -9.65
C ASP A 379 7.55 2.54 -11.17
N ASN A 380 6.85 1.49 -11.60
CA ASN A 380 6.77 1.13 -13.01
C ASN A 380 5.42 0.49 -13.37
N PHE A 381 5.19 0.39 -14.69
CA PHE A 381 4.20 -0.47 -15.32
C PHE A 381 4.93 -1.53 -16.15
N ILE A 382 4.40 -2.75 -16.16
CA ILE A 382 4.71 -3.82 -17.12
C ILE A 382 3.40 -4.22 -17.79
N ILE A 383 3.36 -4.11 -19.11
CA ILE A 383 2.23 -4.50 -19.96
C ILE A 383 2.76 -5.28 -21.16
N ASN A 384 1.90 -6.07 -21.81
CA ASN A 384 2.11 -6.50 -23.18
C ASN A 384 1.38 -5.52 -24.11
N PRO A 385 2.08 -4.65 -24.87
CA PRO A 385 1.45 -3.69 -25.77
C PRO A 385 0.56 -4.28 -26.86
N ASP A 386 0.79 -5.54 -27.21
CA ASP A 386 0.06 -6.19 -28.29
C ASP A 386 -1.30 -6.69 -27.79
N ASN A 387 -1.42 -7.02 -26.49
CA ASN A 387 -2.67 -7.40 -25.80
C ASN A 387 -3.34 -6.24 -25.04
N SER A 388 -2.67 -5.08 -24.91
CA SER A 388 -3.19 -3.90 -24.21
C SER A 388 -3.10 -2.68 -25.09
N SER A 389 -3.70 -2.79 -26.27
CA SER A 389 -3.53 -1.86 -27.39
C SER A 389 -4.14 -0.47 -27.13
N GLU A 390 -5.09 -0.43 -26.19
CA GLU A 390 -5.82 0.70 -25.63
C GLU A 390 -4.86 1.59 -24.87
N CYS A 391 -3.87 0.99 -24.22
CA CYS A 391 -2.95 1.67 -23.33
C CYS A 391 -1.73 2.28 -24.03
N SER A 392 -1.32 3.44 -23.54
CA SER A 392 -0.07 4.08 -23.96
C SER A 392 1.14 3.21 -23.64
N ASN A 393 2.00 3.02 -24.65
CA ASN A 393 3.32 2.38 -24.54
C ASN A 393 4.39 3.22 -23.82
N LYS A 394 3.98 4.28 -23.12
CA LYS A 394 4.83 5.16 -22.33
C LYS A 394 4.13 5.51 -21.03
N ALA A 395 4.89 5.41 -19.94
CA ALA A 395 4.49 5.89 -18.63
C ALA A 395 5.29 7.15 -18.25
N SER A 396 4.74 7.97 -17.38
CA SER A 396 5.43 9.19 -16.90
C SER A 396 5.21 9.40 -15.41
N ALA A 397 6.26 9.86 -14.72
CA ALA A 397 6.19 10.22 -13.31
C ALA A 397 5.65 11.64 -13.14
N PHE A 398 4.65 11.80 -12.28
CA PHE A 398 4.12 13.13 -11.95
C PHE A 398 4.88 13.75 -10.78
N ASN A 399 5.73 14.72 -11.11
CA ASN A 399 6.50 15.48 -10.12
C ASN A 399 5.65 16.54 -9.41
N PHE A 400 5.00 16.15 -8.30
CA PHE A 400 4.19 17.05 -7.48
C PHE A 400 4.98 18.22 -6.87
N MET A 401 6.32 18.16 -6.80
CA MET A 401 7.14 19.26 -6.30
C MET A 401 7.20 20.40 -7.32
N GLY A 402 7.24 20.04 -8.61
CA GLY A 402 7.33 20.97 -9.74
C GLY A 402 5.97 21.49 -10.23
N ASP A 403 4.88 20.75 -10.00
CA ASP A 403 3.54 21.07 -10.52
C ASP A 403 3.07 22.50 -10.15
N ASN A 404 2.43 23.17 -11.11
CA ASN A 404 2.00 24.57 -10.99
C ASN A 404 0.87 24.78 -9.97
N SER A 405 0.07 23.75 -9.70
CA SER A 405 -1.04 23.81 -8.73
C SER A 405 -0.62 23.18 -7.40
N ILE A 406 -0.32 21.88 -7.42
CA ILE A 406 0.06 21.08 -6.26
C ILE A 406 1.38 21.59 -5.67
N GLY A 407 2.41 21.77 -6.48
CA GLY A 407 3.71 22.25 -6.01
C GLY A 407 3.62 23.65 -5.42
N LYS A 408 2.79 24.53 -6.01
CA LYS A 408 2.51 25.87 -5.47
C LYS A 408 1.82 25.79 -4.10
N GLU A 409 0.84 24.90 -3.94
CA GLU A 409 0.16 24.67 -2.67
C GLU A 409 1.11 24.13 -1.60
N ILE A 410 1.94 23.13 -1.93
CA ILE A 410 2.94 22.59 -1.00
C ILE A 410 3.92 23.69 -0.58
N ARG A 411 4.43 24.50 -1.53
CA ARG A 411 5.33 25.62 -1.21
C ARG A 411 4.63 26.65 -0.32
N LYS A 412 3.40 27.01 -0.65
CA LYS A 412 2.59 27.95 0.15
C LYS A 412 2.40 27.45 1.59
N ASN A 413 2.17 26.16 1.80
CA ASN A 413 1.82 25.59 3.10
C ASN A 413 3.05 25.15 3.93
N TYR A 414 4.12 24.67 3.28
CA TYR A 414 5.21 24.00 4.00
C TYR A 414 6.62 24.53 3.72
N LEU A 415 6.87 25.18 2.57
CA LEU A 415 8.19 25.76 2.30
C LEU A 415 8.42 26.97 3.24
N VAL A 416 9.52 26.92 4.00
CA VAL A 416 9.86 27.97 5.01
C VAL A 416 11.32 28.45 4.94
N ARG A 417 12.20 27.69 4.28
CA ARG A 417 13.60 28.08 4.07
C ARG A 417 13.75 29.23 3.05
N SER A 418 14.87 29.94 3.11
CA SER A 418 15.35 30.82 2.03
C SER A 418 15.95 30.04 0.86
N ASN A 419 16.05 30.68 -0.30
CA ASN A 419 16.76 30.12 -1.46
C ASN A 419 18.29 30.29 -1.34
N LYS A 420 18.75 31.32 -0.61
CA LYS A 420 20.18 31.58 -0.38
C LYS A 420 20.64 30.93 0.92
N LYS A 421 21.79 30.26 0.87
CA LYS A 421 22.46 29.65 2.03
C LYS A 421 23.27 30.73 2.77
N ARG A 422 23.28 30.69 4.10
CA ARG A 422 24.12 31.54 4.96
C ARG A 422 24.94 30.63 5.88
N GLY A 423 26.25 30.57 5.65
CA GLY A 423 27.11 29.58 6.28
C GLY A 423 26.69 28.16 5.88
N SER A 424 26.46 27.30 6.87
CA SER A 424 26.05 25.90 6.65
C SER A 424 24.54 25.68 6.54
N THR A 425 23.71 26.74 6.63
CA THR A 425 22.25 26.59 6.72
C THR A 425 21.45 27.50 5.78
N TYR A 426 20.23 27.09 5.46
CA TYR A 426 19.23 27.94 4.82
C TYR A 426 18.40 28.67 5.90
N PRO A 427 18.59 29.98 6.11
CA PRO A 427 17.86 30.72 7.14
C PRO A 427 16.35 30.75 6.88
N ILE A 428 15.59 30.93 7.96
CA ILE A 428 14.14 31.09 7.94
C ILE A 428 13.84 32.53 8.35
N ASN A 429 13.24 33.32 7.44
CA ASN A 429 12.93 34.72 7.68
C ASN A 429 11.78 34.90 8.70
N THR A 430 11.60 36.12 9.20
CA THR A 430 10.58 36.44 10.22
C THR A 430 9.15 36.06 9.80
N LYS A 431 8.79 36.26 8.52
CA LYS A 431 7.47 35.87 7.98
C LYS A 431 7.27 34.35 8.09
N ASN A 432 8.27 33.57 7.69
CA ASN A 432 8.20 32.11 7.74
C ASN A 432 8.29 31.58 9.17
N GLN A 433 8.99 32.25 10.08
CA GLN A 433 8.94 31.92 11.51
C GLN A 433 7.53 32.09 12.09
N LYS A 434 6.81 33.18 11.74
CA LYS A 434 5.40 33.35 12.13
C LYS A 434 4.52 32.24 11.58
N LYS A 435 4.71 31.85 10.31
CA LYS A 435 4.02 30.70 9.69
C LYS A 435 4.28 29.40 10.44
N ILE A 436 5.54 29.09 10.79
CA ILE A 436 5.89 27.89 11.58
C ILE A 436 5.18 27.93 12.93
N LYS A 437 5.27 29.04 13.68
CA LYS A 437 4.60 29.18 14.98
C LYS A 437 3.10 28.93 14.89
N LYS A 438 2.43 29.45 13.85
CA LYS A 438 1.01 29.20 13.59
C LYS A 438 0.73 27.70 13.36
N LEU A 439 1.41 27.07 12.41
CA LEU A 439 1.18 25.65 12.07
C LEU A 439 1.51 24.71 13.25
N VAL A 440 2.57 25.01 14.00
CA VAL A 440 2.96 24.26 15.20
C VAL A 440 1.92 24.43 16.31
N SER A 441 1.38 25.64 16.50
CA SER A 441 0.32 25.90 17.47
C SER A 441 -0.98 25.17 17.10
N GLU A 442 -1.38 25.19 15.83
CA GLU A 442 -2.54 24.45 15.32
C GLU A 442 -2.37 22.94 15.53
N TYR A 443 -1.19 22.40 15.24
CA TYR A 443 -0.87 20.99 15.49
C TYR A 443 -0.91 20.65 16.98
N LYS A 444 -0.36 21.51 17.86
CA LYS A 444 -0.44 21.35 19.31
C LYS A 444 -1.89 21.33 19.81
N LYS A 445 -2.70 22.29 19.37
CA LYS A 445 -4.13 22.36 19.70
C LYS A 445 -4.87 21.09 19.25
N ASN A 446 -4.58 20.58 18.05
CA ASN A 446 -5.15 19.32 17.57
C ASN A 446 -4.80 18.16 18.51
N LEU A 447 -3.54 18.06 18.95
CA LEU A 447 -3.11 17.01 19.90
C LEU A 447 -3.80 17.14 21.26
N GLU A 448 -3.97 18.35 21.79
CA GLU A 448 -4.64 18.62 23.08
C GLU A 448 -6.12 18.22 23.08
N THR A 449 -6.77 18.26 21.91
CA THR A 449 -8.16 17.79 21.76
C THR A 449 -8.28 16.27 21.63
N LYS A 450 -7.17 15.54 21.48
CA LYS A 450 -7.25 14.08 21.35
C LYS A 450 -7.62 13.45 22.69
N LEU A 451 -8.61 12.56 22.63
CA LEU A 451 -8.98 11.72 23.75
C LEU A 451 -8.37 10.32 23.57
N THR A 452 -8.17 9.65 24.68
CA THR A 452 -7.79 8.24 24.78
C THR A 452 -8.68 7.56 25.82
N ILE A 453 -8.73 6.24 25.80
CA ILE A 453 -9.40 5.50 26.87
C ILE A 453 -8.35 4.98 27.85
N LYS A 454 -8.58 5.24 29.15
CA LYS A 454 -7.81 4.67 30.26
C LYS A 454 -8.78 4.15 31.31
N ARG A 455 -8.60 2.91 31.77
CA ARG A 455 -9.47 2.27 32.77
C ARG A 455 -10.97 2.42 32.43
N ASN A 456 -11.33 2.13 31.18
CA ASN A 456 -12.69 2.27 30.63
C ASN A 456 -13.31 3.68 30.69
N LYS A 457 -12.51 4.72 30.96
CA LYS A 457 -12.96 6.12 30.92
C LYS A 457 -12.29 6.85 29.77
N VAL A 458 -13.06 7.68 29.09
CA VAL A 458 -12.54 8.61 28.08
C VAL A 458 -11.83 9.74 28.82
N VAL A 459 -10.53 9.89 28.56
CA VAL A 459 -9.69 10.90 29.19
C VAL A 459 -8.91 11.66 28.13
N LYS A 460 -8.46 12.87 28.46
CA LYS A 460 -7.50 13.59 27.60
C LYS A 460 -6.25 12.75 27.41
N ASP A 461 -5.76 12.73 26.19
CA ASP A 461 -4.56 11.99 25.85
C ASP A 461 -3.33 12.68 26.45
N SER A 462 -2.95 12.24 27.65
CA SER A 462 -1.84 12.80 28.45
C SER A 462 -0.45 12.47 27.89
N ARG A 463 -0.33 12.19 26.60
CA ARG A 463 0.96 11.97 25.93
C ARG A 463 1.85 13.21 26.10
N ASN A 464 3.16 13.01 25.99
CA ASN A 464 4.12 14.11 25.91
C ASN A 464 3.90 14.88 24.60
N ILE A 465 2.91 15.79 24.59
CA ILE A 465 2.52 16.66 23.47
C ILE A 465 3.73 17.42 22.98
N GLU A 466 4.57 17.89 23.91
CA GLU A 466 5.79 18.63 23.61
C GLU A 466 6.76 17.82 22.73
N ARG A 467 6.95 16.53 23.00
CA ARG A 467 7.76 15.64 22.14
C ARG A 467 7.20 15.55 20.72
N TYR A 468 5.88 15.47 20.57
CA TYR A 468 5.25 15.41 19.23
C TYR A 468 5.33 16.74 18.49
N VAL A 469 5.14 17.85 19.21
CA VAL A 469 5.27 19.22 18.69
C VAL A 469 6.70 19.47 18.20
N LYS A 470 7.72 19.18 19.03
CA LYS A 470 9.13 19.26 18.63
C LYS A 470 9.45 18.35 17.46
N GLY A 471 8.85 17.15 17.43
CA GLY A 471 8.98 16.20 16.33
C GLY A 471 8.45 16.75 15.01
N PHE A 472 7.28 17.40 15.03
CA PHE A 472 6.65 18.02 13.87
C PHE A 472 7.49 19.17 13.36
N GLU A 473 7.88 20.09 14.24
CA GLU A 473 8.70 21.23 13.87
C GLU A 473 10.04 20.79 13.26
N ARG A 474 10.71 19.83 13.90
CA ARG A 474 12.01 19.33 13.46
C ARG A 474 11.93 18.68 12.08
N ARG A 475 10.97 17.78 11.86
CA ARG A 475 10.89 16.95 10.63
C ARG A 475 10.30 17.72 9.45
N VAL A 476 9.32 18.59 9.68
CA VAL A 476 8.65 19.31 8.59
C VAL A 476 9.34 20.64 8.25
N PHE A 477 9.84 21.38 9.25
CA PHE A 477 10.37 22.73 9.02
C PHE A 477 11.88 22.82 9.19
N GLN A 478 12.46 22.29 10.28
CA GLN A 478 13.90 22.44 10.53
C GLN A 478 14.76 21.56 9.61
N SER A 479 14.21 20.45 9.11
CA SER A 479 14.86 19.59 8.10
C SER A 479 15.25 20.36 6.84
N GLN A 480 14.48 21.38 6.47
CA GLN A 480 14.71 22.20 5.28
C GLN A 480 15.99 23.06 5.35
N LYS A 481 16.65 23.14 6.51
CA LYS A 481 17.79 24.05 6.74
C LYS A 481 19.13 23.52 6.27
N LYS A 482 19.26 22.25 5.91
CA LYS A 482 20.54 21.61 5.57
C LYS A 482 20.46 20.91 4.22
N ASP A 483 21.58 20.89 3.50
CA ASP A 483 21.68 20.22 2.19
C ASP A 483 21.30 18.75 2.28
N ASN A 484 21.63 18.05 3.38
CA ASN A 484 21.37 16.61 3.53
C ASN A 484 19.92 16.24 3.88
N SER A 485 19.06 17.21 4.19
CA SER A 485 17.66 16.99 4.54
C SER A 485 16.70 17.98 3.86
N PHE A 486 17.18 18.66 2.81
CA PHE A 486 16.53 19.75 2.11
C PHE A 486 15.13 19.42 1.59
N TYR A 487 14.94 18.17 1.13
CA TYR A 487 13.67 17.68 0.58
C TYR A 487 12.89 16.79 1.56
N HIS A 488 13.44 16.50 2.74
CA HIS A 488 12.87 15.54 3.70
C HIS A 488 11.40 15.83 4.07
N PHE A 489 11.00 17.10 4.12
CA PHE A 489 9.62 17.45 4.46
C PHE A 489 8.58 16.94 3.45
N TYR A 490 8.94 16.69 2.18
CA TYR A 490 8.02 16.10 1.20
C TYR A 490 7.63 14.67 1.59
N LYS A 491 8.59 13.88 2.08
CA LYS A 491 8.35 12.55 2.66
C LYS A 491 7.37 12.61 3.84
N GLU A 492 7.50 13.62 4.68
CA GLU A 492 6.66 13.78 5.88
C GLU A 492 5.20 14.13 5.55
N VAL A 493 5.00 15.02 4.57
CA VAL A 493 3.68 15.58 4.27
C VAL A 493 2.97 14.90 3.10
N ILE A 494 3.71 14.30 2.15
CA ILE A 494 3.16 13.67 0.94
C ILE A 494 3.59 12.21 0.83
N SER A 495 4.78 11.94 0.29
CA SER A 495 5.38 10.63 0.10
C SER A 495 6.84 10.81 -0.30
N ASP A 496 7.65 9.77 -0.19
CA ASP A 496 8.99 9.68 -0.81
C ASP A 496 8.98 9.01 -2.18
N HIS A 497 7.81 8.79 -2.77
CA HIS A 497 7.66 8.37 -4.16
C HIS A 497 6.81 9.38 -4.94
N LEU A 498 7.05 9.46 -6.25
CA LEU A 498 6.18 10.13 -7.22
C LEU A 498 5.23 9.08 -7.83
N PRO A 499 3.95 9.42 -8.04
CA PRO A 499 3.06 8.56 -8.80
C PRO A 499 3.51 8.48 -10.27
N VAL A 500 3.36 7.30 -10.86
CA VAL A 500 3.61 7.03 -12.28
C VAL A 500 2.29 6.69 -12.94
N SER A 501 2.09 7.13 -14.18
CA SER A 501 0.82 6.90 -14.88
C SER A 501 0.94 6.60 -16.37
N ILE A 502 -0.09 5.94 -16.87
CA ILE A 502 -0.41 5.74 -18.28
C ILE A 502 -1.84 6.23 -18.56
N SER A 503 -2.20 6.32 -19.83
CA SER A 503 -3.58 6.60 -20.28
C SER A 503 -3.99 5.51 -21.26
N CYS A 504 -5.26 5.08 -21.19
CA CYS A 504 -5.79 4.04 -22.05
C CYS A 504 -7.11 4.50 -22.69
N ASP A 505 -7.27 4.22 -23.98
CA ASP A 505 -8.46 4.56 -24.77
C ASP A 505 -9.64 3.67 -24.34
N THR A 506 -10.73 4.28 -23.92
CA THR A 506 -11.91 3.57 -23.40
C THR A 506 -12.98 3.34 -24.47
N SER A 507 -12.76 3.86 -25.68
CA SER A 507 -13.75 3.92 -26.75
C SER A 507 -13.56 2.88 -27.85
N ARG A 508 -12.38 2.26 -27.91
CA ARG A 508 -12.10 1.12 -28.79
C ARG A 508 -13.02 -0.05 -28.46
N ALA A 509 -13.22 -0.94 -29.42
CA ALA A 509 -13.80 -2.23 -29.06
C ALA A 509 -12.73 -2.98 -28.27
N ASP A 510 -13.11 -3.62 -27.16
CA ASP A 510 -12.29 -4.63 -26.48
C ASP A 510 -11.78 -5.64 -27.52
N ASP A 511 -10.55 -6.10 -27.32
CA ASP A 511 -9.91 -7.11 -28.15
C ASP A 511 -10.24 -8.56 -27.74
N ASP A 512 -10.99 -8.76 -26.65
CA ASP A 512 -11.46 -10.06 -26.14
C ASP A 512 -12.92 -10.45 -26.50
#